data_AF-J9E3C3-F1
#
_entry.id   AF-J9E3C3-F1
#
_cell.length_a   1.000
_cell.length_b   1.000
_cell.length_c   1.000
_cell.angle_alpha   90.00
_cell.angle_beta   90.00
_cell.angle_gamma   90.00
#
_symmetry.space_group_name_H-M   'P 1'
#
loop_
_entity.id
_entity.type
_entity.pdbx_description
1 polymer ?
#
loop_
_entity_poly.entity_id
_entity_poly.type
_entity_poly.pdbx_seq_one_letter_code
_entity_poly.pdbx_strand_id
1 'polypeptide(L)'
;KQRSTLRCVDVKRRTTVAWSFCDAKQRPVDLTRSCNNDPCPPEWDIGEMSQCSHTCGGGLRTRKVRCIRRISRTGGAESTLILPDGQCPQPKPISSEACGLVDCAAAWKAGNWGQCSTTCGPGEQRREVTCEQRLADGQLKHFYPPIQCRHIEKLPTVQLCDLGMCNSLADSMFPENDEISSSMSTLTPQHGHSRKLTLNIGGSAKLFVGTSLKVKCPVRNYAKNKITWTKDGQKITNSAHIKVSSNGALRIFHARMEDAGVYACIANGIQGNVTLSFKSRENK
;
A
#
# COMPACT_ATOMS: atom_id res chain seq x y z
N LYS A 1 -29.12 -48.59 -12.77
CA LYS A 1 -30.46 -48.97 -13.31
C LYS A 1 -30.55 -50.49 -13.34
N GLN A 2 -31.65 -51.06 -12.87
CA GLN A 2 -31.98 -52.49 -13.01
C GLN A 2 -33.01 -52.64 -14.13
N ARG A 3 -32.77 -53.58 -15.05
CA ARG A 3 -33.70 -53.92 -16.13
C ARG A 3 -34.13 -55.37 -15.97
N SER A 4 -35.44 -55.64 -16.00
CA SER A 4 -35.93 -57.02 -16.09
C SER A 4 -35.59 -57.60 -17.46
N THR A 5 -34.87 -58.71 -17.49
CA THR A 5 -34.64 -59.48 -18.73
C THR A 5 -35.73 -60.55 -18.83
N LEU A 6 -36.67 -60.36 -19.76
CA LEU A 6 -37.71 -61.34 -20.04
C LEU A 6 -37.14 -62.48 -20.89
N ARG A 7 -37.54 -63.71 -20.58
CA ARG A 7 -37.19 -64.92 -21.34
C ARG A 7 -38.44 -65.76 -21.60
N CYS A 8 -38.60 -66.22 -22.83
CA CYS A 8 -39.67 -67.15 -23.22
C CYS A 8 -39.27 -68.56 -22.80
N VAL A 9 -40.13 -69.26 -22.04
CA VAL A 9 -39.83 -70.59 -21.47
C VAL A 9 -40.96 -71.55 -21.79
N ASP A 10 -40.63 -72.74 -22.26
CA ASP A 10 -41.58 -73.85 -22.43
C ASP A 10 -42.01 -74.36 -21.05
N VAL A 11 -43.32 -74.32 -20.76
CA VAL A 11 -43.90 -74.66 -19.45
C VAL A 11 -43.63 -76.12 -19.05
N LYS A 12 -43.56 -77.04 -20.01
CA LYS A 12 -43.39 -78.47 -19.73
C LYS A 12 -41.92 -78.84 -19.53
N ARG A 13 -41.04 -78.30 -20.37
CA ARG A 13 -39.60 -78.63 -20.35
C ARG A 13 -38.78 -77.67 -19.50
N ARG A 14 -39.35 -76.54 -19.07
CA ARG A 14 -38.68 -75.42 -18.39
C ARG A 14 -37.45 -74.90 -19.16
N THR A 15 -37.41 -75.14 -20.47
CA THR A 15 -36.31 -74.70 -21.34
C THR A 15 -36.64 -73.36 -21.97
N THR A 16 -35.65 -72.47 -22.03
CA THR A 16 -35.75 -71.23 -22.79
C THR A 16 -35.86 -71.50 -24.28
N VAL A 17 -36.87 -70.92 -24.91
CA VAL A 17 -37.14 -71.05 -26.35
C VAL A 17 -37.18 -69.67 -27.01
N ALA A 18 -37.16 -69.63 -28.34
CA ALA A 18 -37.22 -68.38 -29.08
C ALA A 18 -38.54 -67.63 -28.82
N TRP A 19 -38.48 -66.29 -28.80
CA TRP A 19 -39.65 -65.44 -28.54
C TRP A 19 -40.82 -65.65 -29.51
N SER A 20 -40.55 -66.18 -30.71
CA SER A 20 -41.57 -66.55 -31.71
C SER A 20 -42.55 -67.61 -31.22
N PHE A 21 -42.18 -68.40 -30.20
CA PHE A 21 -43.03 -69.43 -29.60
C PHE A 21 -43.85 -68.91 -28.40
N CYS A 22 -43.66 -67.66 -27.99
CA CYS A 22 -44.46 -67.01 -26.95
C CYS A 22 -45.45 -66.00 -27.57
N ASP A 23 -46.65 -65.90 -26.99
CA ASP A 23 -47.66 -64.92 -27.42
C ASP A 23 -47.23 -63.49 -27.04
N ALA A 24 -47.10 -62.64 -28.05
CA ALA A 24 -46.74 -61.24 -27.88
C ALA A 24 -47.76 -60.44 -27.03
N LYS A 25 -49.05 -60.82 -27.03
CA LYS A 25 -50.09 -60.14 -26.23
C LYS A 25 -49.95 -60.39 -24.73
N GLN A 26 -49.29 -61.48 -24.36
CA GLN A 26 -49.07 -61.87 -22.95
C GLN A 26 -47.67 -61.50 -22.46
N ARG A 27 -46.87 -60.82 -23.29
CA ARG A 27 -45.53 -60.39 -22.92
C ARG A 27 -45.61 -59.34 -21.80
N PRO A 28 -45.00 -59.57 -20.63
CA PRO A 28 -44.96 -58.57 -19.57
C PRO A 28 -44.21 -57.32 -20.01
N VAL A 29 -44.52 -56.18 -19.40
CA VAL A 29 -43.80 -54.93 -19.67
C VAL A 29 -42.37 -55.03 -19.16
N ASP A 30 -41.40 -54.61 -19.98
CA ASP A 30 -39.99 -54.54 -19.59
C ASP A 30 -39.82 -53.50 -18.48
N LEU A 31 -39.78 -53.95 -17.22
CA LEU A 31 -39.69 -53.11 -16.05
C LEU A 31 -38.24 -52.64 -15.86
N THR A 32 -37.99 -51.37 -16.17
CA THR A 32 -36.72 -50.72 -15.85
C THR A 32 -36.90 -49.88 -14.59
N ARG A 33 -36.23 -50.25 -13.49
CA ARG A 33 -36.24 -49.49 -12.24
C ARG A 33 -34.87 -48.85 -12.01
N SER A 34 -34.85 -47.62 -11.51
CA SER A 34 -33.61 -47.03 -11.02
C SER A 34 -33.19 -47.76 -9.75
N CYS A 35 -31.93 -48.19 -9.67
CA CYS A 35 -31.35 -48.85 -8.51
C CYS A 35 -30.28 -47.92 -7.92
N ASN A 36 -30.04 -48.02 -6.61
CA ASN A 36 -29.16 -47.12 -5.87
C ASN A 36 -29.66 -45.66 -5.92
N ASN A 37 -30.96 -45.44 -5.65
CA ASN A 37 -31.53 -44.08 -5.56
C ASN A 37 -31.22 -43.40 -4.23
N ASP A 38 -30.65 -44.13 -3.27
CA ASP A 38 -30.23 -43.55 -2.00
C ASP A 38 -29.08 -42.56 -2.26
N PRO A 39 -29.25 -41.29 -1.90
CA PRO A 39 -28.20 -40.31 -2.15
C PRO A 39 -26.99 -40.66 -1.29
N CYS A 40 -25.79 -40.53 -1.87
CA CYS A 40 -24.54 -40.92 -1.20
C CYS A 40 -24.43 -40.26 0.19
N PRO A 41 -23.75 -40.91 1.16
CA PRO A 41 -23.46 -40.31 2.45
C PRO A 41 -22.71 -38.96 2.30
N PRO A 42 -22.91 -38.02 3.23
CA PRO A 42 -22.20 -36.73 3.21
C PRO A 42 -20.70 -36.90 3.48
N GLU A 43 -19.88 -36.13 2.76
CA GLU A 43 -18.41 -36.15 2.85
C GLU A 43 -17.83 -34.73 2.93
N TRP A 44 -16.58 -34.63 3.39
CA TRP A 44 -15.86 -33.35 3.43
C TRP A 44 -15.28 -33.01 2.06
N ASP A 45 -15.71 -31.89 1.50
CA ASP A 45 -15.10 -31.23 0.35
C ASP A 45 -13.98 -30.31 0.84
N ILE A 46 -12.74 -30.70 0.51
CA ILE A 46 -11.52 -30.03 0.96
C ILE A 46 -10.90 -29.34 -0.26
N GLY A 47 -11.03 -28.01 -0.29
CA GLY A 47 -10.40 -27.19 -1.33
C GLY A 47 -8.88 -27.12 -1.19
N GLU A 48 -8.24 -26.60 -2.23
CA GLU A 48 -6.81 -26.30 -2.20
C GLU A 48 -6.47 -25.26 -1.14
N MET A 49 -5.24 -25.35 -0.64
CA MET A 49 -4.72 -24.42 0.34
C MET A 49 -4.35 -23.10 -0.33
N SER A 50 -4.74 -21.99 0.28
CA SER A 50 -4.33 -20.68 -0.18
C SER A 50 -2.81 -20.53 -0.11
N GLN A 51 -2.28 -19.57 -0.87
CA GLN A 51 -0.93 -19.09 -0.62
C GLN A 51 -0.81 -18.56 0.82
N CYS A 52 0.39 -18.61 1.37
CA CYS A 52 0.65 -18.13 2.71
C CYS A 52 0.44 -16.62 2.78
N SER A 53 -0.25 -16.12 3.82
CA SER A 53 -0.49 -14.68 4.00
C SER A 53 0.79 -13.86 4.09
N HIS A 54 1.83 -14.41 4.70
CA HIS A 54 3.15 -13.80 4.84
C HIS A 54 4.24 -14.84 4.59
N THR A 55 5.19 -14.54 3.70
CA THR A 55 6.32 -15.44 3.41
C THR A 55 7.32 -15.52 4.57
N CYS A 56 7.29 -14.54 5.48
CA CYS A 56 8.11 -14.47 6.69
C CYS A 56 7.30 -13.86 7.83
N GLY A 57 7.75 -14.04 9.08
CA GLY A 57 7.22 -13.36 10.24
C GLY A 57 5.90 -13.95 10.76
N GLY A 58 5.63 -15.22 10.45
CA GLY A 58 4.37 -15.88 10.80
C GLY A 58 3.21 -15.47 9.88
N GLY A 59 2.53 -16.46 9.34
CA GLY A 59 1.36 -16.32 8.48
C GLY A 59 0.40 -17.49 8.63
N LEU A 60 -0.77 -17.35 8.00
CA LEU A 60 -1.76 -18.42 7.94
C LEU A 60 -2.07 -18.72 6.48
N ARG A 61 -2.19 -20.00 6.18
CA ARG A 61 -2.75 -20.49 4.93
C ARG A 61 -4.11 -21.12 5.24
N THR A 62 -5.11 -20.81 4.43
CA THR A 62 -6.50 -21.23 4.69
C THR A 62 -7.03 -22.02 3.49
N ARG A 63 -7.91 -22.98 3.76
CA ARG A 63 -8.61 -23.75 2.74
C ARG A 63 -10.09 -23.85 3.05
N LYS A 64 -10.90 -23.96 2.00
CA LYS A 64 -12.35 -24.16 2.13
C LYS A 64 -12.61 -25.61 2.51
N VAL A 65 -13.23 -25.83 3.68
CA VAL A 65 -13.68 -27.14 4.14
C VAL A 65 -15.19 -27.07 4.30
N ARG A 66 -15.91 -27.78 3.42
CA ARG A 66 -17.39 -27.75 3.35
C ARG A 66 -17.92 -29.17 3.43
N CYS A 67 -18.96 -29.40 4.22
CA CYS A 67 -19.68 -30.66 4.20
C CYS A 67 -20.56 -30.69 2.95
N ILE A 68 -20.41 -31.70 2.09
CA ILE A 68 -21.19 -31.82 0.86
C ILE A 68 -21.88 -33.18 0.76
N ARG A 69 -22.96 -33.22 -0.02
CA ARG A 69 -23.60 -34.45 -0.46
C ARG A 69 -23.80 -34.41 -1.96
N ARG A 70 -23.28 -35.42 -2.65
CA ARG A 70 -23.45 -35.57 -4.10
C ARG A 70 -24.86 -36.10 -4.39
N ILE A 71 -25.65 -35.34 -5.13
CA ILE A 71 -27.01 -35.71 -5.55
C ILE A 71 -27.03 -35.93 -7.07
N SER A 72 -27.40 -37.13 -7.48
CA SER A 72 -27.67 -37.44 -8.89
C SER A 72 -29.10 -37.05 -9.23
N ARG A 73 -29.28 -35.91 -9.91
CA ARG A 73 -30.59 -35.57 -10.48
C ARG A 73 -30.87 -36.46 -11.69
N THR A 74 -32.13 -36.81 -11.90
CA THR A 74 -32.65 -37.53 -13.08
C THR A 74 -32.48 -36.68 -14.34
N GLY A 75 -31.26 -36.61 -14.86
CA GLY A 75 -30.91 -35.76 -16.01
C GLY A 75 -29.41 -35.59 -16.28
N GLY A 76 -28.53 -36.30 -15.58
CA GLY A 76 -27.09 -36.32 -15.89
C GLY A 76 -26.27 -35.15 -15.35
N ALA A 77 -26.90 -34.15 -14.74
CA ALA A 77 -26.18 -33.09 -14.02
C ALA A 77 -25.96 -33.52 -12.55
N GLU A 78 -24.74 -33.94 -12.23
CA GLU A 78 -24.30 -34.11 -10.84
C GLU A 78 -24.39 -32.76 -10.13
N SER A 79 -25.19 -32.68 -9.07
CA SER A 79 -25.30 -31.48 -8.25
C SER A 79 -24.72 -31.76 -6.86
N THR A 80 -24.05 -30.78 -6.28
CA THR A 80 -23.51 -30.87 -4.90
C THR A 80 -24.37 -30.03 -3.96
N LEU A 81 -24.89 -30.64 -2.90
CA LEU A 81 -25.60 -29.93 -1.84
C LEU A 81 -24.63 -29.63 -0.69
N ILE A 82 -24.54 -28.37 -0.26
CA ILE A 82 -23.74 -27.97 0.91
C ILE A 82 -24.58 -28.19 2.17
N LEU A 83 -24.02 -28.90 3.14
CA LEU A 83 -24.67 -29.29 4.39
C LEU A 83 -23.99 -28.64 5.60
N PRO A 84 -24.68 -28.55 6.75
CA PRO A 84 -24.05 -28.14 8.00
C PRO A 84 -23.02 -29.17 8.48
N ASP A 85 -21.97 -28.69 9.15
CA ASP A 85 -20.80 -29.48 9.57
C ASP A 85 -21.14 -30.74 10.38
N GLY A 86 -22.20 -30.70 11.19
CA GLY A 86 -22.60 -31.82 12.05
C GLY A 86 -23.13 -33.04 11.30
N GLN A 87 -23.44 -32.91 10.00
CA GLN A 87 -23.87 -34.04 9.18
C GLN A 87 -22.70 -34.82 8.58
N CYS A 88 -21.48 -34.28 8.62
CA CYS A 88 -20.29 -34.97 8.15
C CYS A 88 -19.56 -35.70 9.29
N PRO A 89 -18.77 -36.75 8.96
CA PRO A 89 -17.97 -37.47 9.95
C PRO A 89 -17.02 -36.54 10.72
N GLN A 90 -16.91 -36.74 12.03
CA GLN A 90 -15.93 -36.03 12.86
C GLN A 90 -14.59 -36.79 12.88
N PRO A 91 -13.44 -36.09 13.01
CA PRO A 91 -13.29 -34.64 13.20
C PRO A 91 -13.36 -33.83 11.89
N LYS A 92 -13.86 -32.60 11.97
CA LYS A 92 -13.77 -31.64 10.86
C LYS A 92 -12.30 -31.41 10.46
N PRO A 93 -11.94 -31.52 9.16
CA PRO A 93 -10.59 -31.26 8.70
C PRO A 93 -10.12 -29.83 9.01
N ILE A 94 -8.82 -29.67 9.27
CA ILE A 94 -8.22 -28.34 9.50
C ILE A 94 -8.50 -27.40 8.32
N SER A 95 -9.01 -26.21 8.59
CA SER A 95 -9.29 -25.18 7.59
C SER A 95 -8.22 -24.09 7.54
N SER A 96 -7.34 -24.04 8.53
CA SER A 96 -6.29 -23.04 8.68
C SER A 96 -5.02 -23.68 9.25
N GLU A 97 -3.87 -23.34 8.69
CA GLU A 97 -2.56 -23.86 9.09
C GLU A 97 -1.53 -22.72 9.15
N ALA A 98 -0.61 -22.78 10.12
CA ALA A 98 0.48 -21.83 10.22
C ALA A 98 1.48 -21.98 9.06
N CYS A 99 2.01 -20.86 8.58
CA CYS A 99 3.01 -20.81 7.53
C CYS A 99 3.94 -19.60 7.73
N GLY A 100 4.97 -19.44 6.89
CA GLY A 100 5.92 -18.32 7.05
C GLY A 100 6.77 -18.42 8.32
N LEU A 101 7.23 -19.65 8.65
CA LEU A 101 8.03 -19.99 9.84
C LEU A 101 9.48 -19.47 9.79
N VAL A 102 9.73 -18.42 9.02
CA VAL A 102 11.04 -17.81 8.84
C VAL A 102 10.94 -16.37 9.34
N ASP A 103 11.93 -15.92 10.10
CA ASP A 103 11.99 -14.54 10.57
C ASP A 103 12.09 -13.58 9.37
N CYS A 104 11.35 -12.48 9.40
CA CYS A 104 11.49 -11.43 8.39
C CYS A 104 12.85 -10.72 8.53
N ALA A 105 13.28 -10.02 7.49
CA ALA A 105 14.44 -9.12 7.61
C ALA A 105 14.14 -7.99 8.61
N ALA A 106 15.12 -7.65 9.45
CA ALA A 106 15.01 -6.50 10.35
C ALA A 106 14.93 -5.21 9.54
N ALA A 107 14.10 -4.26 9.99
CA ALA A 107 13.91 -2.99 9.31
C ALA A 107 13.77 -1.84 10.31
N TRP A 108 14.11 -0.63 9.85
CA TRP A 108 13.84 0.59 10.59
C TRP A 108 12.35 0.92 10.52
N LYS A 109 11.72 1.02 11.68
CA LYS A 109 10.35 1.49 11.81
C LYS A 109 10.32 2.89 12.38
N ALA A 110 9.64 3.78 11.68
CA ALA A 110 9.34 5.11 12.17
C ALA A 110 8.06 5.09 13.02
N GLY A 111 8.16 5.62 14.24
CA GLY A 111 7.01 5.93 15.07
C GLY A 111 6.26 7.18 14.57
N ASN A 112 5.23 7.56 15.31
CA ASN A 112 4.47 8.77 15.05
C ASN A 112 5.34 10.01 15.26
N TRP A 113 5.07 11.06 14.49
CA TRP A 113 5.68 12.35 14.75
C TRP A 113 5.17 12.93 16.06
N GLY A 114 6.09 13.44 16.87
CA GLY A 114 5.77 14.24 18.04
C GLY A 114 5.17 15.60 17.66
N GLN A 115 4.80 16.37 18.68
CA GLN A 115 4.30 17.72 18.47
C GLN A 115 5.35 18.59 17.78
N CYS A 116 4.86 19.55 17.00
CA CYS A 116 5.72 20.55 16.38
C CYS A 116 6.40 21.38 17.48
N SER A 117 7.68 21.72 17.30
CA SER A 117 8.44 22.53 18.27
C SER A 117 7.87 23.92 18.47
N THR A 118 7.07 24.40 17.53
CA THR A 118 6.36 25.67 17.59
C THR A 118 4.86 25.41 17.64
N THR A 119 4.09 26.36 18.18
CA THR A 119 2.62 26.35 18.15
C THR A 119 2.05 27.09 16.94
N CYS A 120 2.89 27.90 16.29
CA CYS A 120 2.62 28.62 15.07
C CYS A 120 3.91 28.76 14.27
N GLY A 121 3.81 28.91 12.96
CA GLY A 121 4.94 29.09 12.05
C GLY A 121 5.72 27.81 11.77
N PRO A 122 6.90 27.95 11.15
CA PRO A 122 7.77 26.81 10.86
C PRO A 122 8.40 26.26 12.15
N GLY A 123 8.37 24.95 12.30
CA GLY A 123 8.97 24.23 13.41
C GLY A 123 9.54 22.89 12.97
N GLU A 124 10.06 22.15 13.95
CA GLU A 124 10.58 20.80 13.78
C GLU A 124 9.75 19.83 14.61
N GLN A 125 9.37 18.71 14.03
CA GLN A 125 8.80 17.56 14.73
C GLN A 125 9.84 16.44 14.75
N ARG A 126 9.94 15.76 15.90
CA ARG A 126 10.83 14.61 16.07
C ARG A 126 10.00 13.34 16.19
N ARG A 127 10.51 12.24 15.65
CA ARG A 127 9.93 10.90 15.84
C ARG A 127 11.00 9.93 16.26
N GLU A 128 10.58 8.91 16.98
CA GLU A 128 11.43 7.78 17.30
C GLU A 128 11.53 6.84 16.09
N VAL A 129 12.72 6.28 15.87
CA VAL A 129 12.95 5.27 14.83
C VAL A 129 13.62 4.06 15.50
N THR A 130 12.90 2.94 15.55
CA THR A 130 13.32 1.70 16.21
C THR A 130 13.68 0.64 15.17
N CYS A 131 14.64 -0.23 15.51
CA CYS A 131 14.96 -1.40 14.69
C CYS A 131 14.09 -2.55 15.15
N GLU A 132 13.18 -3.00 14.30
CA GLU A 132 12.24 -4.07 14.60
C GLU A 132 12.33 -5.22 13.59
N GLN A 133 12.06 -6.44 14.05
CA GLN A 133 11.99 -7.63 13.23
C GLN A 133 10.80 -8.48 13.66
N ARG A 134 10.06 -9.00 12.68
CA ARG A 134 8.98 -9.95 12.93
C ARG A 134 9.52 -11.37 12.90
N LEU A 135 9.36 -12.08 14.01
CA LEU A 135 9.81 -13.46 14.20
C LEU A 135 8.81 -14.47 13.59
N ALA A 136 9.25 -15.71 13.39
CA ALA A 136 8.48 -16.81 12.82
C ALA A 136 7.16 -17.12 13.56
N ASP A 137 7.07 -16.77 14.84
CA ASP A 137 5.87 -16.94 15.68
C ASP A 137 4.90 -15.74 15.63
N GLY A 138 5.22 -14.73 14.82
CA GLY A 138 4.46 -13.49 14.71
C GLY A 138 4.81 -12.43 15.75
N GLN A 139 5.67 -12.73 16.72
CA GLN A 139 6.14 -11.74 17.69
C GLN A 139 7.03 -10.71 17.02
N LEU A 140 6.96 -9.48 17.54
CA LEU A 140 7.75 -8.36 17.05
C LEU A 140 8.87 -8.07 18.03
N LYS A 141 10.12 -8.23 17.59
CA LYS A 141 11.32 -8.07 18.39
C LYS A 141 11.98 -6.73 18.09
N HIS A 142 12.17 -5.93 19.13
CA HIS A 142 12.88 -4.66 19.07
C HIS A 142 14.35 -4.87 19.45
N PHE A 143 15.27 -4.28 18.69
CA PHE A 143 16.71 -4.38 18.94
C PHE A 143 17.29 -3.10 19.53
N TYR A 144 17.86 -3.21 20.73
CA TYR A 144 18.64 -2.17 21.38
C TYR A 144 19.93 -2.77 21.98
N PRO A 145 21.13 -2.41 21.47
CA PRO A 145 21.43 -1.50 20.37
C PRO A 145 20.96 -2.04 18.99
N PRO A 146 20.75 -1.17 17.97
CA PRO A 146 20.13 -1.53 16.69
C PRO A 146 21.12 -2.16 15.70
N ILE A 147 21.82 -3.22 16.12
CA ILE A 147 22.88 -3.87 15.34
C ILE A 147 22.34 -4.48 14.03
N GLN A 148 21.14 -5.06 14.09
CA GLN A 148 20.52 -5.74 12.93
C GLN A 148 20.14 -4.77 11.80
N CYS A 149 19.95 -3.49 12.09
CA CYS A 149 19.60 -2.46 11.09
C CYS A 149 20.78 -1.55 10.74
N ARG A 150 22.01 -1.84 11.21
CA ARG A 150 23.19 -0.96 11.04
C ARG A 150 23.55 -0.69 9.57
N HIS A 151 23.27 -1.64 8.69
CA HIS A 151 23.55 -1.54 7.26
C HIS A 151 22.38 -1.00 6.44
N ILE A 152 21.25 -0.70 7.09
CA ILE A 152 20.04 -0.20 6.45
C ILE A 152 20.00 1.32 6.66
N GLU A 153 19.72 2.07 5.60
CA GLU A 153 19.60 3.53 5.69
C GLU A 153 18.51 3.93 6.69
N LYS A 154 18.89 4.76 7.66
CA LYS A 154 18.02 5.13 8.79
C LYS A 154 17.00 6.18 8.33
N LEU A 155 15.72 5.95 8.64
CA LEU A 155 14.67 6.92 8.36
C LEU A 155 14.89 8.25 9.09
N PRO A 156 14.42 9.38 8.54
CA PRO A 156 14.60 10.68 9.17
C PRO A 156 13.87 10.70 10.52
N THR A 157 14.60 11.10 11.57
CA THR A 157 14.07 11.29 12.93
C THR A 157 13.54 12.70 13.15
N VAL A 158 13.77 13.62 12.21
CA VAL A 158 13.34 15.01 12.25
C VAL A 158 12.68 15.36 10.91
N GLN A 159 11.54 16.03 10.97
CA GLN A 159 10.84 16.58 9.81
C GLN A 159 10.38 18.00 10.14
N LEU A 160 10.27 18.85 9.13
CA LEU A 160 9.72 20.19 9.28
C LEU A 160 8.18 20.14 9.34
N CYS A 161 7.62 20.94 10.25
CA CYS A 161 6.20 21.22 10.35
C CYS A 161 5.97 22.72 10.12
N ASP A 162 4.80 23.09 9.62
CA ASP A 162 4.40 24.48 9.46
C ASP A 162 2.95 24.61 9.95
N LEU A 163 2.77 25.27 11.09
CA LEU A 163 1.47 25.45 11.75
C LEU A 163 0.79 26.78 11.36
N GLY A 164 1.18 27.37 10.23
CA GLY A 164 0.58 28.61 9.71
C GLY A 164 1.17 29.86 10.35
N MET A 165 0.70 31.06 9.99
CA MET A 165 1.36 32.27 10.47
C MET A 165 1.12 32.50 11.98
N CYS A 166 2.19 32.85 12.71
CA CYS A 166 2.07 33.40 14.05
C CYS A 166 1.43 34.78 13.96
N ASN A 167 0.13 34.88 14.25
CA ASN A 167 -0.49 36.17 14.47
C ASN A 167 0.11 36.75 15.77
N SER A 168 0.73 37.92 15.67
CA SER A 168 1.33 38.64 16.82
C SER A 168 0.28 39.23 17.78
N LEU A 169 -0.90 38.61 17.85
CA LEU A 169 -2.06 39.03 18.64
C LEU A 169 -2.68 37.86 19.40
N ALA A 170 -1.91 36.81 19.71
CA ALA A 170 -2.41 35.63 20.43
C ALA A 170 -1.40 35.12 21.48
N ASP A 171 -0.75 36.03 22.21
CA ASP A 171 -0.15 35.73 23.51
C ASP A 171 -1.02 36.26 24.66
N SER A 172 -2.34 36.13 24.49
CA SER A 172 -3.29 36.31 25.57
C SER A 172 -4.60 35.60 25.23
N MET A 173 -4.81 34.48 25.92
CA MET A 173 -6.11 33.89 26.27
C MET A 173 -6.91 33.18 25.17
N PHE A 174 -7.12 31.88 25.38
CA PHE A 174 -8.34 31.18 24.97
C PHE A 174 -9.58 31.79 25.69
N PRO A 175 -10.86 31.56 25.30
CA PRO A 175 -11.39 30.62 24.31
C PRO A 175 -12.52 31.19 23.39
N GLU A 176 -13.09 30.26 22.59
CA GLU A 176 -14.45 30.20 22.04
C GLU A 176 -14.79 30.77 20.64
N ASN A 177 -15.25 29.82 19.81
CA ASN A 177 -16.33 29.87 18.83
C ASN A 177 -16.25 30.93 17.72
N ASP A 178 -15.92 30.51 16.50
CA ASP A 178 -16.94 30.06 15.54
C ASP A 178 -16.31 29.76 14.17
N GLU A 179 -16.90 28.77 13.51
CA GLU A 179 -16.49 28.18 12.24
C GLU A 179 -16.42 29.18 11.09
N ILE A 180 -15.30 29.21 10.34
CA ILE A 180 -15.33 29.66 8.94
C ILE A 180 -14.42 28.78 8.06
N SER A 181 -15.08 27.97 7.25
CA SER A 181 -14.76 27.56 5.86
C SER A 181 -13.37 27.92 5.35
N SER A 182 -12.41 26.97 5.44
CA SER A 182 -11.10 27.10 4.81
C SER A 182 -11.16 26.67 3.34
N SER A 183 -11.29 27.67 2.47
CA SER A 183 -11.00 27.50 1.05
C SER A 183 -9.48 27.34 0.85
N MET A 184 -9.07 26.19 0.29
CA MET A 184 -7.69 25.92 -0.11
C MET A 184 -7.20 26.96 -1.13
N SER A 185 -6.11 27.65 -0.82
CA SER A 185 -5.39 28.48 -1.79
C SER A 185 -4.06 27.84 -2.19
N THR A 186 -4.11 27.03 -3.25
CA THR A 186 -2.93 26.55 -3.97
C THR A 186 -2.35 27.71 -4.79
N LEU A 187 -1.17 28.23 -4.45
CA LEU A 187 -0.47 29.20 -5.29
C LEU A 187 0.24 28.47 -6.45
N THR A 188 -0.53 28.06 -7.44
CA THR A 188 -0.02 27.95 -8.81
C THR A 188 0.24 29.36 -9.35
N PRO A 189 1.36 29.63 -10.03
CA PRO A 189 1.50 30.86 -10.77
C PRO A 189 0.48 30.87 -11.90
N GLN A 190 -0.64 31.54 -11.66
CA GLN A 190 -1.60 31.93 -12.68
C GLN A 190 -0.91 32.88 -13.67
N HIS A 191 -1.28 32.73 -14.94
CA HIS A 191 -0.79 33.49 -16.09
C HIS A 191 -0.54 34.97 -15.76
N GLY A 192 0.72 35.39 -15.85
CA GLY A 192 1.10 36.79 -15.69
C GLY A 192 2.60 36.95 -15.87
N HIS A 193 3.00 37.79 -16.82
CA HIS A 193 4.35 37.99 -17.36
C HIS A 193 5.44 38.49 -16.37
N SER A 194 5.48 38.06 -15.11
CA SER A 194 6.59 38.40 -14.20
C SER A 194 7.70 37.34 -14.28
N ARG A 195 8.70 37.60 -15.12
CA ARG A 195 9.89 36.75 -15.32
C ARG A 195 10.83 36.65 -14.10
N LYS A 196 10.37 37.02 -12.90
CA LYS A 196 11.19 37.25 -11.71
C LYS A 196 10.51 36.75 -10.44
N LEU A 197 10.89 35.55 -10.01
CA LEU A 197 10.39 34.95 -8.77
C LEU A 197 11.31 35.33 -7.59
N THR A 198 10.74 35.73 -6.44
CA THR A 198 11.51 35.98 -5.21
C THR A 198 11.25 34.86 -4.21
N LEU A 199 12.31 34.18 -3.76
CA LEU A 199 12.26 33.06 -2.81
C LEU A 199 13.01 33.45 -1.53
N ASN A 200 12.52 33.03 -0.38
CA ASN A 200 13.27 33.08 0.87
C ASN A 200 13.95 31.72 1.10
N ILE A 201 15.04 31.69 1.85
CA ILE A 201 15.73 30.43 2.21
C ILE A 201 14.88 29.65 3.20
N GLY A 202 14.82 28.33 2.98
CA GLY A 202 13.92 27.40 3.66
C GLY A 202 12.92 26.82 2.66
N GLY A 203 13.11 25.56 2.27
CA GLY A 203 12.21 24.81 1.39
C GLY A 203 12.84 24.28 0.09
N SER A 204 12.00 23.74 -0.78
CA SER A 204 12.37 23.33 -2.14
C SER A 204 11.47 24.02 -3.16
N ALA A 205 12.05 24.57 -4.23
CA ALA A 205 11.32 25.24 -5.29
C ALA A 205 11.43 24.44 -6.59
N LYS A 206 10.31 24.24 -7.26
CA LYS A 206 10.25 23.62 -8.59
C LYS A 206 9.92 24.69 -9.63
N LEU A 207 10.88 25.02 -10.46
CA LEU A 207 10.86 26.14 -11.38
C LEU A 207 10.92 25.66 -12.84
N PHE A 208 10.56 26.54 -13.78
CA PHE A 208 10.73 26.24 -15.20
C PHE A 208 12.06 26.78 -15.72
N VAL A 209 12.62 26.11 -16.72
CA VAL A 209 13.79 26.62 -17.45
C VAL A 209 13.48 28.00 -18.04
N GLY A 210 14.44 28.91 -17.96
CA GLY A 210 14.32 30.32 -18.40
C GLY A 210 13.74 31.28 -17.35
N THR A 211 13.28 30.78 -16.20
CA THR A 211 12.85 31.65 -15.09
C THR A 211 14.06 32.36 -14.47
N SER A 212 13.98 33.67 -14.27
CA SER A 212 14.97 34.38 -13.45
C SER A 212 14.47 34.42 -12.00
N LEU A 213 15.34 34.11 -11.05
CA LEU A 213 14.96 33.98 -9.64
C LEU A 213 15.89 34.81 -8.74
N LYS A 214 15.32 35.31 -7.64
CA LYS A 214 16.01 36.06 -6.59
C LYS A 214 15.81 35.36 -5.25
N VAL A 215 16.86 34.78 -4.69
CA VAL A 215 16.83 34.14 -3.37
C VAL A 215 17.33 35.11 -2.30
N LYS A 216 16.52 35.35 -1.26
CA LYS A 216 16.86 36.21 -0.13
C LYS A 216 17.24 35.38 1.09
N CYS A 217 18.34 35.75 1.73
CA CYS A 217 18.76 35.17 3.01
C CYS A 217 18.02 35.85 4.18
N PRO A 218 17.27 35.09 5.01
CA PRO A 218 16.39 35.63 6.05
C PRO A 218 17.17 35.99 7.32
N VAL A 219 18.16 36.88 7.20
CA VAL A 219 18.96 37.35 8.34
C VAL A 219 18.45 38.70 8.83
N ARG A 220 18.12 38.77 10.12
CA ARG A 220 17.79 40.01 10.86
C ARG A 220 19.05 40.54 11.53
N ASN A 221 19.24 41.87 11.54
CA ASN A 221 20.38 42.54 12.18
C ASN A 221 21.78 42.02 11.77
N TYR A 222 21.96 41.64 10.50
CA TYR A 222 23.25 41.20 9.95
C TYR A 222 23.64 42.00 8.70
N ALA A 223 24.92 42.32 8.60
CA ALA A 223 25.47 43.11 7.49
C ALA A 223 25.32 42.34 6.16
N LYS A 224 24.50 42.89 5.24
CA LYS A 224 24.11 42.21 3.99
C LYS A 224 25.29 41.93 3.04
N ASN A 225 26.38 42.68 3.18
CA ASN A 225 27.65 42.50 2.46
C ASN A 225 28.53 41.36 2.99
N LYS A 226 28.25 40.84 4.19
CA LYS A 226 28.98 39.69 4.79
C LYS A 226 28.31 38.34 4.49
N ILE A 227 27.19 38.32 3.77
CA ILE A 227 26.46 37.09 3.41
C ILE A 227 27.21 36.37 2.30
N THR A 228 27.58 35.11 2.55
CA THR A 228 28.22 34.24 1.55
C THR A 228 27.21 33.24 1.00
N TRP A 229 27.27 32.95 -0.29
CA TRP A 229 26.43 31.94 -0.92
C TRP A 229 27.25 30.77 -1.44
N THR A 230 26.72 29.56 -1.30
CA THR A 230 27.27 28.32 -1.85
C THR A 230 26.23 27.60 -2.69
N LYS A 231 26.68 26.85 -3.69
CA LYS A 231 25.90 25.88 -4.48
C LYS A 231 26.59 24.53 -4.31
N ASP A 232 25.88 23.53 -3.82
CA ASP A 232 26.39 22.17 -3.58
C ASP A 232 27.70 22.16 -2.76
N GLY A 233 27.79 23.08 -1.79
CA GLY A 233 28.98 23.27 -0.94
C GLY A 233 30.09 24.14 -1.54
N GLN A 234 30.04 24.46 -2.83
CA GLN A 234 31.03 25.32 -3.48
C GLN A 234 30.62 26.78 -3.44
N LYS A 235 31.54 27.68 -3.06
CA LYS A 235 31.27 29.12 -3.00
C LYS A 235 30.92 29.68 -4.38
N ILE A 236 29.80 30.39 -4.46
CA ILE A 236 29.33 30.99 -5.71
C ILE A 236 30.17 32.23 -6.05
N THR A 237 30.71 32.25 -7.26
CA THR A 237 31.40 33.41 -7.85
C THR A 237 30.44 34.20 -8.75
N ASN A 238 30.53 35.54 -8.72
CA ASN A 238 29.71 36.41 -9.55
C ASN A 238 30.05 36.23 -11.04
N SER A 239 29.04 35.90 -11.85
CA SER A 239 29.13 35.72 -13.30
C SER A 239 27.98 36.42 -14.01
N ALA A 240 27.92 36.36 -15.35
CA ALA A 240 26.76 36.86 -16.09
C ALA A 240 25.46 36.09 -15.75
N HIS A 241 25.59 34.82 -15.37
CA HIS A 241 24.49 33.87 -15.14
C HIS A 241 24.00 33.85 -13.69
N ILE A 242 24.91 33.92 -12.70
CA ILE A 242 24.59 33.93 -11.27
C ILE A 242 25.31 35.11 -10.59
N LYS A 243 24.57 35.94 -9.85
CA LYS A 243 25.11 37.10 -9.12
C LYS A 243 24.58 37.20 -7.70
N VAL A 244 25.46 37.47 -6.75
CA VAL A 244 25.11 37.91 -5.40
C VAL A 244 25.06 39.43 -5.39
N SER A 245 23.88 39.97 -5.10
CA SER A 245 23.61 41.40 -5.04
C SER A 245 24.19 42.03 -3.77
N SER A 246 24.45 43.34 -3.78
CA SER A 246 24.96 44.10 -2.63
C SER A 246 24.08 44.00 -1.37
N ASN A 247 22.79 43.71 -1.58
CA ASN A 247 21.82 43.44 -0.52
C ASN A 247 21.81 41.97 -0.04
N GLY A 248 22.80 41.16 -0.42
CA GLY A 248 23.00 39.78 0.01
C GLY A 248 22.05 38.76 -0.61
N ALA A 249 21.31 39.14 -1.65
CA ALA A 249 20.41 38.24 -2.37
C ALA A 249 21.09 37.58 -3.57
N LEU A 250 20.94 36.27 -3.70
CA LEU A 250 21.38 35.51 -4.88
C LEU A 250 20.40 35.75 -6.03
N ARG A 251 20.90 35.99 -7.24
CA ARG A 251 20.13 36.10 -8.47
C ARG A 251 20.65 35.09 -9.49
N ILE A 252 19.76 34.29 -10.05
CA ILE A 252 20.04 33.41 -11.19
C ILE A 252 19.25 33.96 -12.37
N PHE A 253 19.93 34.26 -13.46
CA PHE A 253 19.34 34.77 -14.69
C PHE A 253 19.13 33.62 -15.65
N HIS A 254 17.97 33.56 -16.32
CA HIS A 254 17.67 32.52 -17.32
C HIS A 254 18.02 31.09 -16.84
N ALA A 255 17.42 30.66 -15.72
CA ALA A 255 17.83 29.43 -15.06
C ALA A 255 17.75 28.20 -15.97
N ARG A 256 18.76 27.35 -15.90
CA ARG A 256 18.98 26.15 -16.72
C ARG A 256 18.81 24.89 -15.90
N MET A 257 18.74 23.73 -16.55
CA MET A 257 18.70 22.44 -15.84
C MET A 257 19.96 22.21 -14.97
N GLU A 258 21.10 22.74 -15.41
CA GLU A 258 22.38 22.69 -14.67
C GLU A 258 22.41 23.56 -13.40
N ASP A 259 21.47 24.48 -13.22
CA ASP A 259 21.34 25.27 -11.99
C ASP A 259 20.65 24.50 -10.87
N ALA A 260 20.15 23.28 -11.14
CA ALA A 260 19.59 22.43 -10.10
C ALA A 260 20.66 22.10 -9.06
N GLY A 261 20.30 22.19 -7.78
CA GLY A 261 21.25 21.98 -6.68
C GLY A 261 20.78 22.58 -5.37
N VAL A 262 21.61 22.41 -4.34
CA VAL A 262 21.38 22.92 -2.99
C VAL A 262 22.15 24.23 -2.83
N TYR A 263 21.41 25.32 -2.70
CA TYR A 263 21.98 26.64 -2.47
C TYR A 263 21.94 26.97 -0.99
N ALA A 264 23.04 27.43 -0.42
CA ALA A 264 23.07 27.83 0.98
C ALA A 264 23.56 29.26 1.16
N CYS A 265 22.89 30.05 2.02
CA CYS A 265 23.48 31.26 2.55
C CYS A 265 24.16 30.98 3.87
N ILE A 266 25.33 31.57 4.06
CA ILE A 266 26.11 31.52 5.29
C ILE A 266 26.19 32.96 5.80
N ALA A 267 25.69 33.18 7.00
CA ALA A 267 25.66 34.47 7.66
C ALA A 267 25.71 34.27 9.18
N ASN A 268 26.62 34.98 9.85
CA ASN A 268 26.81 34.91 11.31
C ASN A 268 27.09 33.49 11.84
N GLY A 269 27.76 32.64 11.07
CA GLY A 269 27.98 31.22 11.42
C GLY A 269 26.75 30.33 11.27
N ILE A 270 25.59 30.88 10.88
CA ILE A 270 24.36 30.14 10.60
C ILE A 270 24.27 29.92 9.09
N GLN A 271 23.96 28.69 8.70
CA GLN A 271 23.76 28.29 7.32
C GLN A 271 22.31 27.89 7.08
N GLY A 272 21.69 28.45 6.03
CA GLY A 272 20.35 28.06 5.59
C GLY A 272 20.39 27.57 4.15
N ASN A 273 19.78 26.41 3.89
CA ASN A 273 19.78 25.73 2.60
C ASN A 273 18.42 25.87 1.88
N VAL A 274 18.45 25.92 0.55
CA VAL A 274 17.28 25.85 -0.32
C VAL A 274 17.58 24.96 -1.52
N THR A 275 16.68 24.04 -1.83
CA THR A 275 16.85 23.13 -2.97
C THR A 275 16.11 23.68 -4.18
N LEU A 276 16.82 23.92 -5.27
CA LEU A 276 16.23 24.38 -6.53
C LEU A 276 16.18 23.22 -7.52
N SER A 277 14.99 22.97 -8.08
CA SER A 277 14.78 21.98 -9.13
C SER A 277 14.11 22.62 -10.33
N PHE A 278 14.52 22.23 -11.54
CA PHE A 278 14.02 22.82 -12.79
C PHE A 278 13.28 21.77 -13.64
N LYS A 279 12.22 22.21 -14.31
CA LYS A 279 11.45 21.42 -15.29
C LYS A 279 11.44 22.13 -16.65
N SER A 280 11.50 21.33 -17.72
CA SER A 280 11.21 21.83 -19.06
C SER A 280 9.73 22.21 -19.18
N ARG A 281 9.42 23.18 -20.04
CA ARG A 281 8.04 23.42 -20.47
C ARG A 281 7.77 22.46 -21.62
N GLU A 282 6.95 21.42 -21.40
CA GLU A 282 6.41 20.64 -22.51
C GLU A 282 5.51 21.57 -23.34
N ASN A 283 5.97 21.91 -24.55
CA ASN A 283 5.13 22.57 -25.54
C ASN A 283 4.14 21.52 -26.04
N LYS A 284 2.85 21.72 -25.76
CA LYS A 284 1.75 21.05 -26.44
C LYS A 284 1.25 21.96 -27.56
#